data_AF-A0A957HI88-F1
#
_entry.id   AF-A0A957HI88-F1
#
_cell.length_a   1.000
_cell.length_b   1.000
_cell.length_c   1.000
_cell.angle_alpha   90.00
_cell.angle_beta   90.00
_cell.angle_gamma   90.00
#
_symmetry.space_group_name_H-M   'P 1'
#
loop_
_entity.id
_entity.type
_entity.pdbx_description
1 polymer ?
#
loop_
_entity_poly.entity_id
_entity_poly.type
_entity_poly.pdbx_seq_one_letter_code
_entity_poly.pdbx_strand_id
1 'polypeptide(L)'
;MAQMMVTIPKALAGLSAAERDELIREGLHEAVQARIRQIKAEIAESGEHIRQLEAKYGLPLAQFEKQLESESLQAHEDYNDWFFWHKVLERNQNALAELETNQDH
;
A
#
# COMPACT_ATOMS: atom_id res chain seq x y z
N MET A 1 18.24 -14.85 11.91
CA MET A 1 18.68 -14.32 10.60
C MET A 1 17.78 -14.94 9.54
N ALA A 2 16.95 -14.15 8.87
CA ALA A 2 16.19 -14.65 7.73
C ALA A 2 17.15 -14.83 6.54
N GLN A 3 17.13 -16.00 5.90
CA GLN A 3 17.97 -16.26 4.73
C GLN A 3 17.11 -16.17 3.46
N MET A 4 17.48 -15.26 2.57
CA MET A 4 16.79 -15.03 1.30
C MET A 4 17.66 -15.56 0.16
N MET A 5 17.11 -16.43 -0.69
CA MET A 5 17.78 -16.87 -1.92
C MET A 5 17.27 -16.05 -3.09
N VAL A 6 18.15 -15.26 -3.68
CA VAL A 6 17.84 -14.46 -4.88
C VAL A 6 18.69 -14.96 -6.03
N THR A 7 18.05 -15.25 -7.17
CA THR A 7 18.78 -15.59 -8.39
C THR A 7 19.37 -14.33 -8.99
N ILE A 8 20.70 -14.24 -8.96
CA ILE A 8 21.41 -13.09 -9.50
C ILE A 8 21.48 -13.21 -11.04
N PRO A 9 21.09 -12.17 -11.80
CA PRO A 9 21.27 -12.12 -13.24
C PRO A 9 22.72 -12.39 -13.66
N LYS A 10 22.93 -13.16 -14.74
CA LYS A 10 24.27 -13.50 -15.26
C LYS A 10 25.15 -12.28 -15.54
N ALA A 11 24.54 -11.15 -15.87
CA ALA A 11 25.25 -9.88 -16.09
C ALA A 11 26.06 -9.42 -14.86
N LEU A 12 25.58 -9.69 -13.64
CA LEU A 12 26.27 -9.34 -12.40
C LEU A 12 27.37 -10.34 -12.01
N ALA A 13 27.34 -11.56 -12.56
CA ALA A 13 28.32 -12.60 -12.23
C ALA A 13 29.73 -12.30 -12.77
N GLY A 14 29.83 -11.51 -13.85
CA GLY A 14 31.10 -11.08 -14.44
C GLY A 14 31.74 -9.86 -13.78
N LEU A 15 31.06 -9.22 -12.82
CA LEU A 15 31.54 -8.01 -12.15
C LEU A 15 32.41 -8.33 -10.94
N SER A 16 33.26 -7.36 -10.58
CA SER A 16 33.97 -7.39 -9.30
C SER A 16 32.98 -7.44 -8.13
N ALA A 17 33.40 -7.97 -6.98
CA ALA A 17 32.54 -8.03 -5.79
C ALA A 17 32.05 -6.62 -5.39
N ALA A 18 32.92 -5.62 -5.45
CA ALA A 18 32.57 -4.24 -5.11
C ALA A 18 31.50 -3.65 -6.05
N GLU A 19 31.66 -3.78 -7.37
CA GLU A 19 30.66 -3.28 -8.34
C GLU A 19 29.33 -4.03 -8.22
N ARG A 20 29.40 -5.33 -7.93
CA ARG A 20 28.20 -6.15 -7.74
C ARG A 20 27.43 -5.74 -6.49
N ASP A 21 28.12 -5.57 -5.37
CA ASP A 21 27.51 -5.16 -4.11
C ASP A 21 26.90 -3.76 -4.22
N GLU A 22 27.59 -2.85 -4.92
CA GLU A 22 27.07 -1.51 -5.21
C GLU A 22 25.79 -1.57 -6.04
N LEU A 23 25.80 -2.30 -7.16
CA LEU A 23 24.60 -2.44 -8.01
C LEU A 23 23.43 -3.11 -7.29
N ILE A 24 23.71 -4.09 -6.42
CA ILE A 24 22.67 -4.73 -5.61
C ILE A 24 22.10 -3.70 -4.62
N ARG A 25 22.94 -2.93 -3.94
CA ARG A 25 22.51 -1.91 -2.99
C ARG A 25 21.64 -0.85 -3.66
N GLU A 26 22.13 -0.26 -4.74
CA GLU A 26 21.42 0.77 -5.50
C GLU A 26 20.11 0.21 -6.09
N GLY A 27 20.14 -1.01 -6.62
CA GLY A 27 18.94 -1.68 -7.14
C GLY A 27 17.89 -1.93 -6.06
N LEU A 28 18.30 -2.37 -4.87
CA LEU A 28 17.41 -2.54 -3.72
C LEU A 28 16.85 -1.19 -3.24
N HIS A 29 17.69 -0.15 -3.19
CA HIS A 29 17.26 1.20 -2.82
C HIS A 29 16.19 1.71 -3.79
N GLU A 30 16.44 1.63 -5.10
CA GLU A 30 15.46 2.07 -6.10
C GLU A 30 14.18 1.22 -6.06
N ALA A 31 14.28 -0.10 -5.83
CA ALA A 31 13.12 -0.96 -5.68
C ALA A 31 12.24 -0.55 -4.48
N VAL A 32 12.86 -0.21 -3.34
CA VAL A 32 12.14 0.29 -2.16
C VAL A 32 11.48 1.63 -2.47
N GLN A 33 12.19 2.58 -3.10
CA GLN A 33 11.62 3.88 -3.46
C GLN A 33 10.46 3.74 -4.46
N ALA A 34 10.58 2.86 -5.45
CA ALA A 34 9.51 2.55 -6.39
C ALA A 34 8.29 1.98 -5.66
N ARG A 35 8.49 1.07 -4.69
CA ARG A 35 7.40 0.51 -3.89
C ARG A 35 6.71 1.57 -3.03
N ILE A 36 7.47 2.47 -2.41
CA ILE A 36 6.93 3.60 -1.64
C ILE A 36 6.06 4.50 -2.53
N ARG A 37 6.54 4.86 -3.73
CA ARG A 37 5.77 5.67 -4.69
C ARG A 37 4.46 4.99 -5.08
N GLN A 38 4.50 3.69 -5.34
CA GLN A 38 3.30 2.91 -5.65
C GLN A 38 2.31 2.93 -4.47
N ILE A 39 2.76 2.64 -3.26
CA ILE A 39 1.90 2.62 -2.07
C ILE A 39 1.26 4.01 -1.84
N LYS A 40 2.03 5.09 -2.02
CA LYS A 40 1.49 6.47 -1.91
C LYS A 40 0.38 6.74 -2.92
N ALA A 41 0.51 6.24 -4.16
CA ALA A 41 -0.55 6.33 -5.16
C ALA A 41 -1.80 5.53 -4.76
N GLU A 42 -1.63 4.30 -4.27
CA GLU A 42 -2.75 3.47 -3.81
C GLU A 42 -3.46 4.07 -2.57
N ILE A 43 -2.73 4.75 -1.68
CA ILE A 43 -3.29 5.52 -0.56
C ILE A 43 -4.16 6.68 -1.09
N ALA A 44 -3.68 7.41 -2.10
CA ALA A 44 -4.43 8.51 -2.69
C ALA A 44 -5.72 8.01 -3.37
N GLU A 45 -5.64 6.89 -4.10
CA GLU A 45 -6.79 6.26 -4.76
C GLU A 45 -7.83 5.76 -3.76
N SER A 46 -7.42 4.99 -2.75
CA SER A 46 -8.33 4.51 -1.70
C SER A 46 -8.98 5.66 -0.92
N GLY A 47 -8.23 6.72 -0.63
CA GLY A 47 -8.77 7.95 -0.04
C GLY A 47 -9.82 8.64 -0.92
N GLU A 48 -9.66 8.61 -2.23
CA GLU A 48 -10.64 9.17 -3.17
C GLU A 48 -11.94 8.35 -3.20
N HIS A 49 -11.86 7.03 -3.23
CA HIS A 49 -13.04 6.17 -3.13
C HIS A 49 -13.83 6.37 -1.83
N ILE A 50 -13.12 6.48 -0.70
CA ILE A 50 -13.75 6.79 0.61
C ILE A 50 -14.46 8.15 0.54
N ARG A 51 -13.81 9.20 0.01
CA ARG A 51 -14.43 10.52 -0.12
C ARG A 51 -15.66 10.52 -1.01
N GLN A 52 -15.67 9.73 -2.09
CA GLN A 52 -16.83 9.62 -2.97
C GLN A 52 -18.03 9.00 -2.25
N LEU A 53 -17.80 7.97 -1.43
CA LEU A 53 -18.85 7.33 -0.63
C LEU A 53 -19.31 8.27 0.51
N GLU A 54 -18.39 8.95 1.19
CA GLU A 54 -18.71 10.00 2.17
C GLU A 54 -19.56 11.12 1.56
N ALA A 55 -19.23 11.56 0.34
CA ALA A 55 -19.98 12.58 -0.36
C ALA A 55 -21.35 12.07 -0.82
N LYS A 56 -21.46 10.81 -1.23
CA LYS A 56 -22.73 10.18 -1.64
C LYS A 56 -23.74 10.13 -0.50
N TYR A 57 -23.29 9.82 0.71
CA TYR A 57 -24.14 9.67 1.89
C TYR A 57 -24.15 10.90 2.81
N GLY A 58 -23.23 11.84 2.62
CA GLY A 58 -23.15 13.09 3.39
C GLY A 58 -22.65 12.92 4.82
N LEU A 59 -22.05 11.78 5.14
CA LEU A 59 -21.66 11.38 6.49
C LEU A 59 -20.49 10.38 6.44
N PRO A 60 -19.72 10.19 7.53
CA PRO A 60 -18.61 9.23 7.56
C PRO A 60 -19.10 7.79 7.81
N LEU A 61 -18.28 6.79 7.46
CA LEU A 61 -18.63 5.36 7.54
C LEU A 61 -19.17 4.95 8.92
N ALA A 62 -18.52 5.40 10.00
CA ALA A 62 -18.94 5.05 11.37
C ALA A 62 -20.35 5.57 11.74
N GLN A 63 -20.85 6.59 11.03
CA GLN A 63 -22.23 7.05 11.16
C GLN A 63 -23.16 6.29 10.20
N PHE A 64 -22.67 5.95 9.01
CA PHE A 64 -23.40 5.17 8.02
C PHE A 64 -23.76 3.77 8.56
N GLU A 65 -22.81 3.11 9.20
CA GLU A 65 -22.97 1.81 9.85
C GLU A 65 -24.14 1.77 10.85
N LYS A 66 -24.39 2.88 11.55
CA LYS A 66 -25.46 2.96 12.55
C LYS A 66 -26.86 3.08 11.93
N GLN A 67 -26.94 3.43 10.64
CA GLN A 67 -28.19 3.63 9.91
C GLN A 67 -28.50 2.46 8.97
N LEU A 68 -27.54 1.54 8.79
CA LEU A 68 -27.57 0.48 7.79
C LEU A 68 -28.70 -0.54 7.98
N GLU A 69 -29.22 -0.72 9.21
CA GLU A 69 -30.26 -1.73 9.52
C GLU A 69 -31.58 -1.54 8.77
N SER A 70 -31.86 -0.32 8.28
CA SER A 70 -33.09 0.02 7.55
C SER A 70 -32.89 0.33 6.07
N GLU A 71 -31.69 0.11 5.54
CA GLU A 71 -31.29 0.61 4.23
C GLU A 71 -31.46 -0.41 3.09
N SER A 72 -31.40 0.09 1.85
CA SER A 72 -31.57 -0.72 0.65
C SER A 72 -30.41 -1.70 0.41
N LEU A 73 -30.61 -2.70 -0.47
CA LEU A 73 -29.54 -3.59 -0.92
C LEU A 73 -28.31 -2.83 -1.45
N GLN A 74 -28.53 -1.73 -2.18
CA GLN A 74 -27.45 -0.89 -2.69
C GLN A 74 -26.62 -0.27 -1.56
N ALA A 75 -27.25 0.12 -0.45
CA ALA A 75 -26.54 0.67 0.69
C ALA A 75 -25.66 -0.37 1.39
N HIS A 76 -26.09 -1.64 1.41
CA HIS A 76 -25.24 -2.75 1.87
C HIS A 76 -24.05 -3.01 0.94
N GLU A 77 -24.24 -2.92 -0.38
CA GLU A 77 -23.14 -3.04 -1.33
C GLU A 77 -22.13 -1.89 -1.17
N ASP A 78 -22.62 -0.66 -1.10
CA ASP A 78 -21.79 0.51 -0.87
C ASP A 78 -21.06 0.44 0.47
N TYR A 79 -21.71 -0.08 1.52
CA TYR A 79 -21.06 -0.35 2.80
C TYR A 79 -19.86 -1.29 2.65
N ASN A 80 -20.04 -2.41 1.94
CA ASN A 80 -18.98 -3.38 1.74
C ASN A 80 -17.81 -2.77 0.98
N ASP A 81 -18.08 -2.00 -0.08
CA ASP A 81 -17.07 -1.29 -0.86
C ASP A 81 -16.35 -0.26 0.01
N TRP A 82 -17.08 0.50 0.82
CA TRP A 82 -16.51 1.50 1.71
C TRP A 82 -15.59 0.87 2.76
N PHE A 83 -16.06 -0.19 3.42
CA PHE A 83 -15.29 -0.94 4.40
C PHE A 83 -14.02 -1.53 3.76
N PHE A 84 -14.15 -2.08 2.54
CA PHE A 84 -13.02 -2.56 1.77
C PHE A 84 -11.97 -1.47 1.53
N TRP A 85 -12.38 -0.28 1.08
CA TRP A 85 -11.44 0.81 0.83
C TRP A 85 -10.76 1.33 2.10
N HIS A 86 -11.48 1.38 3.24
CA HIS A 86 -10.85 1.65 4.53
C HIS A 86 -9.78 0.62 4.90
N LYS A 87 -10.03 -0.67 4.62
CA LYS A 87 -9.04 -1.73 4.88
C LYS A 87 -7.84 -1.65 3.95
N VAL A 88 -8.04 -1.31 2.68
CA VAL A 88 -6.95 -1.05 1.74
C VAL A 88 -6.09 0.13 2.22
N LEU A 89 -6.74 1.23 2.61
CA LEU A 89 -6.06 2.42 3.11
C LEU A 89 -5.22 2.12 4.37
N GLU A 90 -5.82 1.47 5.37
CA GLU A 90 -5.16 1.06 6.62
C GLU A 90 -3.94 0.18 6.35
N ARG A 91 -4.10 -0.86 5.52
CA ARG A 91 -3.00 -1.76 5.16
C ARG A 91 -1.85 -1.03 4.48
N ASN A 92 -2.17 -0.14 3.55
CA ASN A 92 -1.16 0.57 2.76
C ASN A 92 -0.44 1.64 3.60
N GLN A 93 -1.13 2.31 4.52
CA GLN A 93 -0.52 3.22 5.49
C GLN A 93 0.46 2.48 6.42
N ASN A 94 0.07 1.30 6.92
CA ASN A 94 0.95 0.48 7.76
C ASN A 94 2.19 0.02 6.99
N ALA A 95 2.03 -0.49 5.77
CA ALA A 95 3.14 -0.90 4.92
C ALA A 95 4.08 0.27 4.57
N LEU A 96 3.54 1.47 4.37
CA LEU A 96 4.34 2.67 4.15
C LEU A 96 5.16 3.03 5.40
N ALA A 97 4.52 3.03 6.57
CA ALA A 97 5.19 3.33 7.83
C ALA A 97 6.33 2.34 8.13
N GLU A 98 6.13 1.05 7.85
CA GLU A 98 7.18 0.02 7.98
C GLU A 98 8.35 0.27 7.03
N LEU A 99 8.06 0.67 5.78
CA LEU A 99 9.12 0.94 4.80
C LEU A 99 9.89 2.21 5.13
N GLU A 100 9.23 3.27 5.59
CA GLU A 100 9.87 4.55 5.94
C GLU A 100 10.69 4.43 7.25
N THR A 101 10.18 3.74 8.28
CA THR A 101 10.90 3.53 9.56
C THR A 101 12.21 2.75 9.37
N ASN A 102 12.25 1.83 8.41
CA ASN A 102 13.43 0.99 8.15
C ASN A 102 14.47 1.64 7.21
N GLN A 103 14.29 2.91 6.78
CA GLN A 103 15.29 3.64 6.00
C GLN A 103 16.30 4.42 6.87
N ASP A 104 15.99 4.65 8.16
CA ASP A 104 16.81 5.47 9.07
C ASP A 104 17.89 4.67 9.84
N HIS A 105 18.20 3.43 9.42
CA HIS A 105 19.17 2.52 10.04
C HIS A 105 20.12 1.92 9.01
#